data_AF-T1CW99-F1
#
_entry.id   AF-T1CW99-F1
#
_cell.length_a   1.000
_cell.length_b   1.000
_cell.length_c   1.000
_cell.angle_alpha   90.00
_cell.angle_beta   90.00
_cell.angle_gamma   90.00
#
_symmetry.space_group_name_H-M   'P 1'
#
loop_
_entity.id
_entity.type
_entity.pdbx_description
1 polymer ?
#
loop_
_entity_poly.entity_id
_entity_poly.type
_entity_poly.pdbx_seq_one_letter_code
_entity_poly.pdbx_strand_id
1 'polypeptide(L)'
;MLITTLQKQDNTQHSTDMTKYFVVPDEFSNIRIYANKKNYKEFMQSINAKQVFDSVKTYLNGFFEVLYKQTQTKKVIDESEILTYLKANPQLAFKLKSLLDRELAHIKANAPEIVQSWGYYQGFEMMCAYISQDKPFDVASLSQLTQSIQSTKSAQPMQFVRES
;
A
#
# COMPACT_ATOMS: atom_id res chain seq x y z
N MET A 1 -13.77 -15.18 -7.85
CA MET A 1 -12.48 -15.40 -7.17
C MET A 1 -11.64 -16.26 -8.09
N LEU A 2 -10.72 -15.65 -8.85
CA LEU A 2 -9.83 -16.39 -9.75
C LEU A 2 -8.67 -16.92 -8.91
N ILE A 3 -8.78 -18.18 -8.48
CA ILE A 3 -7.68 -18.90 -7.86
C ILE A 3 -6.79 -19.37 -9.01
N THR A 4 -5.80 -18.57 -9.39
CA THR A 4 -4.74 -19.05 -10.29
C THR A 4 -3.78 -19.88 -9.46
N THR A 5 -3.97 -21.19 -9.45
CA THR A 5 -3.01 -22.12 -8.88
C THR A 5 -1.73 -22.08 -9.73
N LEU A 6 -0.63 -21.62 -9.12
CA LEU A 6 0.72 -21.88 -9.63
C LEU A 6 0.88 -23.39 -9.75
N GLN A 7 0.81 -23.93 -10.97
CA GLN A 7 1.26 -25.29 -11.24
C GLN A 7 2.78 -25.33 -10.98
N LYS A 8 3.17 -25.72 -9.77
CA LYS A 8 4.52 -26.20 -9.49
C LYS A 8 4.68 -27.51 -10.27
N GLN A 9 5.10 -27.43 -11.53
CA GLN A 9 5.75 -28.58 -12.12
C GLN A 9 7.04 -28.82 -11.32
N ASP A 10 7.22 -30.03 -10.81
CA ASP A 10 8.45 -30.54 -10.19
C ASP A 10 9.61 -30.66 -11.20
N ASN A 11 9.73 -29.71 -12.12
CA ASN A 11 10.77 -29.66 -13.13
C ASN A 11 12.07 -28.99 -12.62
N THR A 12 12.16 -28.74 -11.31
CA THR A 12 13.31 -28.04 -10.70
C THR A 12 14.55 -28.92 -10.57
N GLN A 13 14.44 -30.24 -10.72
CA GLN A 13 15.56 -31.18 -10.62
C GLN A 13 16.71 -30.82 -11.58
N HIS A 14 16.37 -30.34 -12.77
CA HIS A 14 17.31 -29.92 -13.81
C HIS A 14 17.58 -28.41 -13.87
N SER A 15 17.13 -27.65 -12.88
CA SER A 15 17.30 -26.19 -12.83
C SER A 15 18.09 -25.74 -11.60
N THR A 16 18.80 -24.62 -11.73
CA THR A 16 19.50 -23.92 -10.64
C THR A 16 18.77 -22.63 -10.35
N ASP A 17 18.53 -22.32 -9.07
CA ASP A 17 18.02 -21.03 -8.64
C ASP A 17 19.11 -19.95 -8.80
N MET A 18 18.82 -18.97 -9.66
CA MET A 18 19.70 -17.87 -9.99
C MET A 18 19.25 -16.55 -9.36
N THR A 19 18.15 -16.54 -8.60
CA THR A 19 17.54 -15.34 -8.03
C THR A 19 18.55 -14.52 -7.22
N LYS A 20 19.46 -15.19 -6.50
CA LYS A 20 20.53 -14.56 -5.70
C LYS A 20 21.50 -13.66 -6.47
N TYR A 21 21.55 -13.78 -7.80
CA TYR A 21 22.44 -12.96 -8.64
C TYR A 21 21.79 -11.65 -9.10
N PHE A 22 20.49 -11.49 -8.87
CA PHE A 22 19.69 -10.34 -9.27
C PHE A 22 19.23 -9.57 -8.04
N VAL A 23 18.99 -8.27 -8.23
CA VAL A 23 18.44 -7.40 -7.18
C VAL A 23 16.92 -7.40 -7.34
N VAL A 24 16.27 -8.38 -6.72
CA VAL A 24 14.81 -8.51 -6.71
C VAL A 24 14.27 -7.80 -5.47
N PRO A 25 13.41 -6.78 -5.62
CA PRO A 25 12.72 -6.13 -4.49
C PRO A 25 11.92 -7.11 -3.63
N ASP A 26 11.81 -6.84 -2.33
CA ASP A 26 11.13 -7.71 -1.35
C ASP A 26 9.63 -7.89 -1.68
N GLU A 27 9.01 -6.87 -2.27
CA GLU A 27 7.64 -6.88 -2.78
C GLU A 27 7.42 -7.91 -3.89
N PHE A 28 8.51 -8.39 -4.51
CA PHE A 28 8.52 -9.43 -5.53
C PHE A 28 9.19 -10.72 -5.04
N SER A 29 9.19 -10.98 -3.73
CA SER A 29 9.76 -12.20 -3.13
C SER A 29 9.18 -13.53 -3.65
N ASN A 30 8.01 -13.49 -4.28
CA ASN A 30 7.38 -14.59 -4.98
C ASN A 30 7.97 -14.87 -6.38
N ILE A 31 8.77 -13.94 -6.94
CA ILE A 31 9.45 -14.11 -8.22
C ILE A 31 10.76 -14.88 -7.99
N ARG A 32 10.95 -15.94 -8.78
CA ARG A 32 12.17 -16.76 -8.78
C ARG A 32 12.70 -16.89 -10.19
N ILE A 33 14.01 -16.78 -10.34
CA ILE A 33 14.70 -16.90 -11.62
C ILE A 33 15.45 -18.23 -11.62
N TYR A 34 15.09 -19.10 -12.57
CA TYR A 34 15.72 -20.41 -12.73
C TYR A 34 16.43 -20.50 -14.08
N ALA A 35 17.59 -21.16 -14.09
CA ALA A 35 18.29 -21.55 -15.31
C ALA A 35 18.43 -23.07 -15.37
N ASN A 36 18.30 -23.66 -16.56
CA ASN A 36 18.58 -25.08 -16.73
C ASN A 36 20.07 -25.36 -16.47
N LYS A 37 20.37 -26.36 -15.62
CA LYS A 37 21.74 -26.73 -15.20
C LYS A 37 22.65 -27.06 -16.37
N LYS A 38 22.15 -27.81 -17.35
CA LYS A 38 22.93 -28.25 -18.52
C LYS A 38 23.26 -27.06 -19.40
N ASN A 39 22.23 -26.31 -19.80
CA ASN A 39 22.38 -25.15 -20.68
C ASN A 39 23.24 -24.06 -20.02
N TYR A 40 23.08 -23.84 -18.71
CA TYR A 40 23.89 -22.86 -17.98
C TYR A 40 25.37 -23.24 -17.94
N LYS A 41 25.70 -24.54 -17.74
CA LYS A 41 27.08 -25.01 -17.79
C LYS A 41 27.69 -24.82 -19.18
N GLU A 42 26.96 -25.20 -20.23
CA GLU A 42 27.40 -25.02 -21.61
C GLU A 42 27.59 -23.53 -21.94
N PHE A 43 26.64 -22.68 -21.52
CA PHE A 43 26.74 -21.23 -21.65
C PHE A 43 27.97 -20.66 -20.94
N MET A 44 28.24 -21.07 -19.70
CA MET A 44 29.37 -20.59 -18.91
C MET A 44 30.74 -21.00 -19.45
N GLN A 45 30.81 -21.99 -20.33
CA GLN A 45 32.03 -22.38 -21.04
C GLN A 45 32.32 -21.50 -22.27
N SER A 46 31.37 -20.66 -22.69
CA SER A 46 31.56 -19.77 -23.83
C SER A 46 32.43 -18.56 -23.48
N ILE A 47 33.21 -18.08 -24.46
CA ILE A 47 34.16 -16.97 -24.30
C ILE A 47 33.49 -15.68 -23.79
N ASN A 48 32.23 -15.44 -24.16
CA ASN A 48 31.49 -14.22 -23.82
C ASN A 48 30.47 -14.40 -22.70
N ALA A 49 30.45 -15.57 -22.03
CA ALA A 49 29.42 -15.92 -21.06
C ALA A 49 29.24 -14.85 -19.97
N LYS A 50 30.36 -14.38 -19.42
CA LYS A 50 30.36 -13.39 -18.35
C LYS A 50 29.78 -12.05 -18.80
N GLN A 51 30.19 -11.56 -19.97
CA GLN A 51 29.70 -10.28 -20.51
C GLN A 51 28.20 -10.34 -20.80
N VAL A 52 27.73 -11.44 -21.40
CA VAL A 52 26.30 -11.65 -21.67
C VAL A 52 25.52 -11.77 -20.36
N PHE A 53 26.02 -12.51 -19.38
CA PHE A 53 25.38 -12.64 -18.08
C PHE A 53 25.28 -11.29 -17.34
N ASP A 54 26.36 -10.50 -17.36
CA ASP A 54 26.36 -9.16 -16.76
C ASP A 54 25.37 -8.22 -17.48
N SER A 55 25.24 -8.34 -18.80
CA SER A 55 24.25 -7.58 -19.58
C SER A 55 22.81 -7.96 -19.21
N VAL A 56 22.54 -9.26 -19.10
CA VAL A 56 21.23 -9.79 -18.65
C VAL A 56 20.92 -9.34 -17.23
N LYS A 57 21.91 -9.38 -16.33
CA LYS A 57 21.80 -8.92 -14.95
C LYS A 57 21.44 -7.44 -14.88
N THR A 58 22.15 -6.60 -15.63
CA THR A 58 21.87 -5.15 -15.69
C THR A 58 20.45 -4.89 -16.21
N TYR A 59 20.05 -5.55 -17.29
CA TYR A 59 18.71 -5.40 -17.85
C TYR A 59 17.61 -5.81 -16.86
N LEU A 60 17.72 -7.00 -16.26
CA LEU A 60 16.70 -7.49 -15.34
C LEU A 60 16.62 -6.68 -14.06
N ASN A 61 17.76 -6.22 -13.52
CA ASN A 61 17.75 -5.34 -12.35
C ASN A 61 17.04 -4.00 -12.66
N GLY A 62 17.34 -3.38 -13.81
CA GLY A 62 16.64 -2.16 -14.23
C GLY A 62 15.15 -2.39 -14.46
N PHE A 63 14.78 -3.55 -15.00
CA PHE A 63 13.38 -3.95 -15.17
C PHE A 63 12.65 -4.06 -13.83
N PHE A 64 13.23 -4.73 -12.83
CA PHE A 64 12.65 -4.81 -11.48
C PHE A 64 12.51 -3.44 -10.82
N GLU A 65 13.50 -2.55 -11.01
CA GLU A 65 13.43 -1.18 -10.49
C GLU A 65 12.27 -0.39 -11.12
N VAL A 66 12.08 -0.48 -12.44
CA VAL A 66 10.97 0.18 -13.13
C VAL A 66 9.63 -0.41 -12.70
N LEU A 67 9.52 -1.73 -12.58
CA LEU A 67 8.32 -2.38 -12.07
C LEU A 67 8.00 -1.92 -10.65
N TYR A 68 9.00 -1.83 -9.78
CA TYR A 68 8.82 -1.34 -8.42
C TYR A 68 8.32 0.11 -8.39
N LYS A 69 8.94 0.99 -9.19
CA LYS A 69 8.47 2.38 -9.33
C LYS A 69 7.02 2.41 -9.83
N GLN A 70 6.65 1.54 -10.77
CA GLN A 70 5.28 1.45 -11.25
C GLN A 70 4.29 0.99 -10.18
N THR A 71 4.65 0.02 -9.34
CA THR A 71 3.78 -0.41 -8.23
C THR A 71 3.61 0.70 -7.19
N GLN A 72 4.65 1.50 -6.93
CA GLN A 72 4.53 2.69 -6.07
C GLN A 72 3.68 3.81 -6.71
N THR A 73 3.73 3.96 -8.04
CA THR A 73 2.93 4.97 -8.77
C THR A 73 1.47 4.59 -8.93
N LYS A 74 1.07 3.33 -8.68
CA LYS A 74 -0.33 2.99 -8.42
C LYS A 74 -0.68 3.61 -7.06
N LYS A 75 -0.91 4.93 -7.10
CA LYS A 75 -1.29 5.80 -6.00
C LYS A 75 -2.29 5.06 -5.13
N VAL A 76 -1.80 4.55 -4.00
CA VAL A 76 -2.64 4.32 -2.84
C VAL A 76 -3.13 5.72 -2.49
N ILE A 77 -4.36 6.03 -2.88
CA ILE A 77 -4.98 7.29 -2.50
C ILE A 77 -5.05 7.22 -0.98
N ASP A 78 -4.19 8.00 -0.32
CA ASP A 78 -4.14 8.07 1.13
C ASP A 78 -5.37 8.83 1.65
N GLU A 79 -5.83 8.52 2.86
CA GLU A 79 -7.00 9.21 3.43
C GLU A 79 -6.76 10.74 3.51
N SER A 80 -5.50 11.17 3.68
CA SER A 80 -5.12 12.58 3.66
C SER A 80 -5.29 13.25 2.28
N GLU A 81 -5.02 12.51 1.19
CA GLU A 81 -5.22 12.98 -0.17
C GLU A 81 -6.72 13.11 -0.48
N ILE A 82 -7.55 12.19 0.03
CA ILE A 82 -9.01 12.27 -0.09
C ILE A 82 -9.54 13.54 0.60
N LEU A 83 -9.10 13.80 1.83
CA LEU A 83 -9.50 15.02 2.56
C LEU A 83 -9.06 16.29 1.83
N THR A 84 -7.85 16.30 1.27
CA THR A 84 -7.34 17.43 0.47
C THR A 84 -8.17 17.65 -0.79
N TYR A 85 -8.54 16.58 -1.48
CA TYR A 85 -9.40 16.65 -2.67
C TYR A 85 -10.81 17.16 -2.33
N LEU A 86 -11.39 16.69 -1.23
CA LEU A 86 -12.70 17.14 -0.74
C LEU A 86 -12.67 18.61 -0.32
N LYS A 87 -11.57 19.07 0.30
CA LYS A 87 -11.36 20.50 0.61
C LYS A 87 -11.35 21.37 -0.63
N ALA A 88 -10.69 20.92 -1.69
CA ALA A 88 -10.67 21.62 -2.97
C ALA A 88 -12.03 21.59 -3.71
N ASN A 89 -12.94 20.69 -3.34
CA ASN A 89 -14.25 20.51 -3.95
C ASN A 89 -15.39 20.59 -2.90
N PRO A 90 -15.70 21.78 -2.34
CA PRO A 90 -16.71 21.96 -1.29
C PRO A 90 -18.08 21.35 -1.58
N GLN A 91 -18.57 21.46 -2.82
CA GLN A 91 -19.87 20.89 -3.19
C GLN A 91 -19.91 19.36 -3.06
N LEU A 92 -18.81 18.70 -3.41
CA LEU A 92 -18.68 17.25 -3.27
C LEU A 92 -18.57 16.85 -1.79
N ALA A 93 -17.83 17.62 -0.99
CA ALA A 93 -17.73 17.42 0.45
C ALA A 93 -19.10 17.51 1.12
N PHE A 94 -19.91 18.52 0.80
CA PHE A 94 -21.26 18.66 1.37
C PHE A 94 -22.22 17.57 0.91
N LYS A 95 -22.13 17.13 -0.35
CA LYS A 95 -22.92 15.99 -0.84
C LYS A 95 -22.56 14.72 -0.06
N LEU A 96 -21.27 14.44 0.12
CA LEU A 96 -20.80 13.31 0.92
C LEU A 96 -21.25 13.44 2.39
N LYS A 97 -21.17 14.64 2.97
CA LYS A 97 -21.64 14.90 4.34
C LYS A 97 -23.11 14.58 4.49
N SER A 98 -23.98 15.06 3.59
CA SER A 98 -25.42 14.82 3.65
C SER A 98 -25.78 13.32 3.58
N LEU A 99 -25.01 12.55 2.79
CA LEU A 99 -25.16 11.10 2.72
C LEU A 99 -24.74 10.44 4.04
N LEU A 100 -23.56 10.79 4.57
CA LEU A 100 -23.03 10.22 5.80
C LEU A 100 -23.88 10.58 7.03
N ASP A 101 -24.43 11.79 7.10
CA ASP A 101 -25.34 12.22 8.16
C ASP A 101 -26.59 11.31 8.23
N ARG A 102 -27.09 10.86 7.07
CA ARG A 102 -28.23 9.95 6.98
C ARG A 102 -27.84 8.52 7.35
N GLU A 103 -26.81 7.97 6.72
CA GLU A 103 -26.43 6.57 6.89
C GLU A 103 -25.84 6.29 8.28
N LEU A 104 -25.13 7.25 8.88
CA LEU A 104 -24.51 7.09 10.19
C LEU A 104 -25.43 7.48 11.36
N ALA A 105 -26.65 7.97 11.11
CA ALA A 105 -27.57 8.42 12.15
C ALA A 105 -27.80 7.35 13.23
N HIS A 106 -28.04 6.11 12.82
CA HIS A 106 -28.27 4.99 13.75
C HIS A 106 -27.01 4.56 14.51
N ILE A 107 -25.84 4.61 13.86
CA ILE A 107 -24.57 4.25 14.49
C ILE A 107 -24.17 5.31 15.52
N LYS A 108 -24.35 6.60 15.19
CA LYS A 108 -24.12 7.72 16.13
C LYS A 108 -25.03 7.63 17.36
N ALA A 109 -26.27 7.17 17.21
CA ALA A 109 -27.21 7.02 18.32
C ALA A 109 -26.87 5.82 19.23
N ASN A 110 -26.47 4.68 18.65
CA ASN A 110 -26.32 3.43 19.40
C ASN A 110 -24.88 3.14 19.85
N ALA A 111 -23.87 3.68 19.14
CA ALA A 111 -22.46 3.44 19.42
C ALA A 111 -21.61 4.70 19.13
N PRO A 112 -21.84 5.81 19.84
CA PRO A 112 -21.10 7.06 19.62
C PRO A 112 -19.59 6.90 19.87
N GLU A 113 -19.19 6.01 20.78
CA GLU A 113 -17.77 5.73 21.09
C GLU A 113 -17.01 5.22 19.86
N ILE A 114 -17.65 4.37 19.03
CA ILE A 114 -17.04 3.83 17.80
C ILE A 114 -16.81 4.97 16.81
N VAL A 115 -17.77 5.87 16.66
CA VAL A 115 -17.65 7.02 15.73
C VAL A 115 -16.58 8.00 16.19
N GLN A 116 -16.37 8.16 17.51
CA GLN A 116 -15.28 8.97 18.06
C GLN A 116 -13.89 8.37 17.75
N SER A 117 -13.78 7.04 17.62
CA SER A 117 -12.52 6.39 17.25
C SER A 117 -12.10 6.62 15.79
N TRP A 118 -13.00 7.12 14.94
CA TRP A 118 -12.74 7.35 13.51
C TRP A 118 -12.03 8.69 13.25
N GLY A 119 -10.71 8.73 13.46
CA GLY A 119 -9.91 9.96 13.35
C GLY A 119 -10.07 10.73 12.03
N TYR A 120 -10.09 10.02 10.88
CA TYR A 120 -10.27 10.67 9.57
C TYR A 120 -11.69 11.23 9.37
N TYR A 121 -12.70 10.58 9.95
CA TYR A 121 -14.08 11.06 9.90
C TYR A 121 -14.25 12.34 10.74
N GLN A 122 -13.61 12.39 11.92
CA GLN A 122 -13.58 13.60 12.75
C GLN A 122 -12.91 14.77 12.00
N GLY A 123 -11.78 14.51 11.35
CA GLY A 123 -11.11 15.50 10.49
C GLY A 123 -11.99 15.99 9.34
N PHE A 124 -12.77 15.09 8.73
CA PHE A 124 -13.74 15.43 7.70
C PHE A 124 -14.89 16.33 8.22
N GLU A 125 -15.47 16.03 9.39
CA GLU A 125 -16.54 16.85 9.97
C GLU A 125 -16.05 18.26 10.33
N MET A 126 -14.86 18.38 10.92
CA MET A 126 -14.22 19.66 11.20
C MET A 126 -13.96 20.47 9.93
N MET A 127 -13.43 19.82 8.89
CA MET A 127 -13.21 20.43 7.58
C MET A 127 -14.52 20.97 6.99
N CYS A 128 -15.61 20.18 7.00
CA CYS A 128 -16.90 20.62 6.48
C CYS A 128 -17.45 21.81 7.28
N ALA A 129 -17.36 21.78 8.61
CA ALA A 129 -17.80 22.89 9.46
C ALA A 129 -17.03 24.17 9.15
N TYR A 130 -15.74 24.06 8.91
CA TYR A 130 -14.87 25.18 8.57
C TYR A 130 -15.15 25.74 7.16
N ILE A 131 -15.38 24.89 6.16
CA ILE A 131 -15.76 25.33 4.80
C ILE A 131 -17.12 26.05 4.81
N SER A 132 -18.05 25.63 5.65
CA SER A 132 -19.36 26.29 5.81
C SER A 132 -19.30 27.68 6.46
N GLN A 133 -18.19 28.05 7.10
CA GLN A 133 -18.07 29.27 7.93
C GLN A 133 -17.27 30.42 7.28
N ASP A 134 -16.76 30.26 6.06
CA ASP A 134 -16.03 31.30 5.29
C ASP A 134 -14.97 32.09 6.12
N LYS A 135 -14.21 31.39 6.96
CA LYS A 135 -13.03 31.91 7.69
C LYS A 135 -11.79 31.14 7.27
N PRO A 136 -10.54 31.64 7.45
CA PRO A 136 -9.28 30.93 7.18
C PRO A 136 -8.85 29.96 8.32
N PHE A 137 -8.35 28.75 7.99
CA PHE A 137 -7.99 27.63 8.87
C PHE A 137 -6.49 27.65 9.03
N ASP A 138 -6.03 27.82 10.26
CA ASP A 138 -4.61 27.77 10.57
C ASP A 138 -4.15 26.31 10.65
N VAL A 139 -3.28 25.94 9.72
CA VAL A 139 -2.70 24.59 9.57
C VAL A 139 -1.86 24.21 10.81
N ALA A 140 -1.43 25.18 11.61
CA ALA A 140 -0.71 24.97 12.86
C ALA A 140 -1.50 24.16 13.91
N SER A 141 -2.84 24.23 13.89
CA SER A 141 -3.68 23.54 14.86
C SER A 141 -3.82 22.03 14.59
N LEU A 142 -3.64 21.57 13.34
CA LEU A 142 -3.65 20.14 13.01
C LEU A 142 -2.34 19.44 13.40
N SER A 143 -1.21 20.13 13.28
CA SER A 143 0.10 19.61 13.68
C SER A 143 0.16 19.28 15.17
N GLN A 144 -0.49 20.09 16.01
CA GLN A 144 -0.56 19.88 17.46
C GLN A 144 -1.49 18.71 17.85
N LEU A 145 -2.61 18.54 17.13
CA LEU A 145 -3.53 17.42 17.32
C LEU A 145 -2.94 16.07 16.84
N THR A 146 -2.09 16.10 15.82
CA THR A 146 -1.46 14.88 15.29
C THR A 146 -0.32 14.39 16.21
N GLN A 147 0.37 15.31 16.89
CA GLN A 147 1.41 14.98 17.87
C GLN A 147 0.86 14.39 19.17
N SER A 148 -0.34 14.79 19.62
CA SER A 148 -0.97 14.20 20.81
C SER A 148 -1.50 12.78 20.59
N ILE A 149 -1.87 12.43 19.36
CA ILE A 149 -2.35 11.08 18.99
C ILE A 149 -1.21 10.06 18.87
N GLN A 150 0.02 10.49 18.52
CA GLN A 150 1.17 9.57 18.49
C GLN A 150 1.63 9.13 19.89
N SER A 151 1.34 9.89 20.94
CA SER A 151 1.74 9.56 22.31
C SER A 151 0.82 8.54 23.01
N THR A 152 -0.35 8.22 22.46
CA THR A 152 -1.28 7.20 23.00
C THR A 152 -1.17 5.83 22.33
N LYS A 153 -0.26 5.67 21.35
CA LYS A 153 -0.03 4.42 20.61
C LYS A 153 0.81 3.38 21.38
N SER A 154 0.71 3.31 22.71
CA SER A 154 1.34 2.28 23.55
C SER A 154 0.36 1.35 24.27
N ALA A 155 -0.90 1.29 23.84
CA ALA A 155 -1.87 0.31 24.36
C ALA A 155 -2.02 -0.86 23.39
N GLN A 156 -1.92 -2.07 23.96
CA GLN A 156 -1.73 -3.39 23.33
C GLN A 156 -2.73 -3.76 22.22
N PRO A 157 -2.37 -4.68 21.31
CA PRO A 157 -3.29 -5.18 20.28
C PRO A 157 -4.48 -5.93 20.89
N MET A 158 -5.69 -5.57 20.44
CA MET A 158 -6.94 -6.27 20.78
C MET A 158 -6.87 -7.76 20.42
N GLN A 159 -6.94 -8.62 21.44
CA GLN A 159 -7.19 -10.05 21.27
C GLN A 159 -8.69 -10.28 21.08
N PHE A 160 -9.10 -10.73 19.90
CA PHE A 160 -10.47 -11.22 19.68
C PHE A 160 -10.64 -12.57 20.38
N VAL A 161 -11.35 -12.58 21.50
CA VAL A 161 -11.83 -13.82 22.12
C VAL A 161 -13.04 -14.30 21.32
N ARG A 162 -12.92 -15.44 20.64
CA ARG A 162 -14.07 -16.21 20.18
C ARG A 162 -14.61 -16.98 21.37
N GLU A 163 -15.79 -16.58 21.86
CA GLU A 163 -16.55 -17.44 22.76
C GLU A 163 -17.06 -18.67 22.00
N SER A 164 -16.90 -19.81 22.67
CA SER A 164 -17.10 -21.19 22.24
C SER A 164 -18.56 -21.59 22.05
#